data_AF-A0A271KLK2-F1
#
_entry.id   AF-A0A271KLK2-F1
#
_cell.length_a   1.000
_cell.length_b   1.000
_cell.length_c   1.000
_cell.angle_alpha   90.00
_cell.angle_beta   90.00
_cell.angle_gamma   90.00
#
_symmetry.space_group_name_H-M   'P 1'
#
loop_
_entity.id
_entity.type
_entity.pdbx_description
1 polymer ?
#
loop_
_entity_poly.entity_id
_entity_poly.type
_entity_poly.pdbx_seq_one_letter_code
_entity_poly.pdbx_strand_id
1 'polypeptide(L)' 'MVIGLPLSSFHAYLARMSYDHFRPPEHLSPTGKLLFRALCLVTFIVAMGAVIYYLGPLIDRYVGVPFADWITNLIFGPKA' A
#
# COMPACT_ATOMS: atom_id res chain seq x y z
N MET A 1 20.65 19.48 2.91
CA MET A 1 21.33 19.32 1.61
C MET A 1 22.82 19.15 1.89
N VAL A 2 23.33 17.91 1.91
CA VAL A 2 24.76 17.66 2.13
C VAL A 2 25.43 17.63 0.76
N ILE A 3 26.14 18.71 0.44
CA ILE A 3 26.84 18.91 -0.84
C ILE A 3 28.19 18.19 -0.73
N GLY A 4 28.44 17.17 -1.58
CA GLY A 4 29.79 16.59 -1.74
C GLY A 4 29.93 15.06 -1.73
N LEU A 5 28.86 14.27 -1.63
CA LEU A 5 28.96 12.81 -1.74
C LEU A 5 28.73 12.34 -3.19
N PRO A 6 29.54 11.39 -3.71
CA PRO A 6 29.33 10.84 -5.04
C PRO A 6 27.97 10.12 -5.12
N LEU A 7 27.30 10.17 -6.28
CA LEU A 7 25.96 9.57 -6.48
C LEU A 7 25.89 8.09 -6.06
N SER A 8 27.00 7.36 -6.17
CA SER A 8 27.15 5.96 -5.74
C SER A 8 26.98 5.76 -4.23
N SER A 9 27.28 6.79 -3.42
CA SER A 9 27.07 6.79 -1.96
C SER A 9 25.64 7.16 -1.56
N PHE A 10 24.88 7.78 -2.47
CA PHE A 10 23.50 8.19 -2.21
C PHE A 10 22.57 6.98 -2.10
N HIS A 11 22.81 5.93 -2.89
CA HIS A 11 22.00 4.71 -2.87
C HIS A 11 22.10 3.97 -1.51
N ALA A 12 23.33 3.80 -0.98
CA ALA A 12 23.55 3.19 0.32
C ALA A 12 23.03 4.07 1.48
N TYR A 13 23.08 5.40 1.33
CA TYR A 13 22.53 6.34 2.31
C TYR A 13 21.00 6.31 2.36
N LEU A 14 20.33 6.26 1.21
CA LEU A 14 18.88 6.07 1.13
C LEU A 14 18.45 4.69 1.65
N ALA A 15 19.21 3.62 1.34
CA ALA A 15 18.97 2.28 1.86
C ALA A 15 19.19 2.17 3.38
N ARG A 16 20.10 2.97 3.97
CA ARG A 16 20.26 3.08 5.43
C ARG A 16 19.11 3.85 6.10
N MET A 17 18.47 4.77 5.39
CA MET A 17 17.35 5.55 5.93
C MET A 17 15.98 4.88 5.73
N SER A 18 15.87 3.86 4.88
CA SER A 18 14.70 2.99 4.87
C SER A 18 14.76 2.04 6.06
N TYR A 19 14.32 2.52 7.22
CA TYR A 19 14.02 1.64 8.35
C TYR A 19 12.93 0.66 7.89
N ASP A 20 13.33 -0.58 7.64
CA ASP A 20 12.43 -1.67 7.29
C ASP A 20 11.63 -2.01 8.55
N HIS A 21 10.48 -1.36 8.70
CA HIS A 21 9.56 -1.53 9.83
C HIS A 21 9.06 -2.97 9.96
N PHE A 22 9.22 -3.78 8.91
CA PHE A 22 8.83 -5.18 8.85
C PHE A 22 10.01 -6.13 9.01
N ARG A 23 11.22 -5.61 9.28
CA ARG A 23 12.37 -6.44 9.63
C ARG A 23 12.20 -6.98 11.05
N PRO A 24 12.24 -8.31 11.25
CA PRO A 24 12.16 -8.87 12.59
C PRO A 24 13.40 -8.47 13.42
N PRO A 25 13.23 -8.19 14.72
CA PRO A 25 14.34 -7.82 15.59
C PRO A 25 15.49 -8.83 15.57
N GLU A 26 16.73 -8.34 15.63
CA GLU A 26 17.92 -9.17 15.41
C GLU A 26 18.10 -10.25 16.47
N HIS A 27 17.66 -9.97 17.71
CA HIS A 27 17.74 -10.84 18.88
C HIS A 27 16.67 -11.95 18.94
N LEU A 28 15.76 -12.02 17.96
CA LEU A 28 14.77 -13.10 17.93
C LEU A 28 15.38 -14.41 17.41
N SER A 29 14.93 -15.52 17.99
CA SER A 29 15.21 -16.86 17.48
C SER A 29 14.68 -17.01 16.04
N PRO A 30 15.20 -17.97 15.24
CA PRO A 30 14.73 -18.19 13.87
C PRO A 30 13.20 -18.36 13.77
N THR A 31 12.60 -19.09 14.72
CA THR A 31 11.15 -19.26 14.83
C THR A 31 10.43 -17.95 15.18
N GLY A 32 10.99 -17.15 16.09
CA GLY A 32 10.44 -15.83 16.45
C GLY A 32 10.44 -14.85 15.28
N LYS A 33 11.46 -14.91 14.41
CA LYS A 33 11.54 -14.10 13.18
C LYS A 33 10.44 -14.48 12.19
N LEU A 34 10.11 -15.78 12.08
CA LEU A 34 9.04 -16.27 11.21
C LEU A 34 7.65 -15.87 11.74
N LEU A 35 7.43 -15.98 13.04
CA LEU A 35 6.19 -15.52 13.69
C LEU A 35 5.98 -14.01 13.55
N PHE A 36 7.03 -13.21 13.72
CA PHE A 36 6.95 -11.76 13.53
C PHE A 36 6.49 -11.40 12.11
N ARG A 37 7.08 -12.03 11.09
CA ARG A 37 6.68 -11.82 9.69
C ARG A 37 5.23 -12.23 9.43
N ALA A 38 4.80 -13.35 9.99
CA ALA A 38 3.41 -13.80 9.90
C ALA A 38 2.44 -12.80 10.54
N LEU A 39 2.78 -12.28 11.72
CA LEU A 39 1.98 -11.24 12.40
C LEU A 39 1.89 -9.96 11.55
N CYS A 40 3.02 -9.48 11.03
CA CYS A 40 3.03 -8.31 10.14
C CYS A 40 2.13 -8.51 8.92
N LEU A 41 2.19 -9.69 8.28
CA LEU A 41 1.36 -10.01 7.13
C LEU A 41 -0.13 -10.02 7.50
N VAL A 42 -0.50 -10.66 8.61
CA VAL A 42 -1.89 -10.71 9.08
C VAL A 42 -2.41 -9.30 9.38
N THR A 43 -1.63 -8.48 10.10
CA THR A 43 -2.01 -7.10 10.40
C THR A 43 -2.18 -6.28 9.12
N PHE A 44 -1.29 -6.44 8.14
CA PHE A 44 -1.41 -5.76 6.85
C PHE A 44 -2.70 -6.15 6.11
N ILE A 45 -3.01 -7.45 6.04
CA ILE A 45 -4.23 -7.95 5.40
C ILE A 45 -5.47 -7.39 6.08
N VAL A 46 -5.52 -7.39 7.42
CA VAL A 46 -6.66 -6.85 8.18
C VAL A 46 -6.81 -5.34 7.94
N ALA A 47 -5.71 -4.59 7.95
CA ALA A 47 -5.73 -3.16 7.68
C ALA A 47 -6.21 -2.85 6.26
N MET A 48 -5.71 -3.56 5.25
CA MET A 48 -6.17 -3.41 3.86
C MET A 48 -7.64 -3.83 3.69
N GLY A 49 -8.07 -4.90 4.36
CA GLY A 49 -9.47 -5.31 4.39
C GLY A 49 -10.38 -4.22 4.96
N ALA A 50 -9.98 -3.58 6.05
CA ALA A 50 -10.71 -2.44 6.63
C ALA A 50 -10.74 -1.25 5.66
N VAL A 51 -9.61 -0.90 5.04
CA VAL A 51 -9.54 0.18 4.04
C VAL A 51 -10.50 -0.09 2.89
N ILE A 52 -10.51 -1.31 2.34
CA ILE A 52 -11.43 -1.70 1.25
C ILE A 52 -12.88 -1.64 1.73
N TYR A 53 -13.17 -2.12 2.94
CA TYR A 53 -14.54 -2.12 3.48
C TYR A 53 -15.12 -0.71 3.63
N TYR A 54 -14.31 0.26 4.08
CA TYR A 54 -14.76 1.65 4.26
C TYR A 54 -14.66 2.49 2.98
N LEU A 55 -13.57 2.36 2.20
CA LEU A 55 -13.38 3.14 0.98
C LEU A 55 -14.10 2.56 -0.23
N GLY A 56 -14.27 1.24 -0.30
CA GLY A 56 -14.93 0.56 -1.42
C GLY A 56 -16.30 1.15 -1.75
N PRO A 57 -17.22 1.29 -0.78
CA PRO A 57 -18.53 1.91 -1.01
C PRO A 57 -18.45 3.38 -1.44
N LEU A 58 -17.44 4.13 -0.96
CA LEU A 58 -17.23 5.52 -1.36
C LEU A 58 -16.74 5.59 -2.81
N ILE A 59 -15.75 4.77 -3.18
CA ILE A 59 -15.24 4.68 -4.54
C ILE A 59 -16.37 4.27 -5.49
N ASP A 60 -17.15 3.27 -5.12
CA ASP A 60 -18.28 2.82 -5.95
C ASP A 60 -19.31 3.93 -6.14
N ARG A 61 -19.68 4.65 -5.07
CA ARG A 61 -20.65 5.75 -5.14
C ARG A 61 -20.16 6.95 -5.96
N TYR A 62 -18.89 7.35 -5.80
CA TYR A 62 -18.38 8.59 -6.39
C TYR A 62 -17.64 8.40 -7.70
N VAL A 63 -17.20 7.18 -8.01
CA VAL A 63 -16.44 6.84 -9.22
C VAL A 63 -17.15 5.74 -9.99
N GLY A 64 -17.49 4.62 -9.35
CA GLY A 64 -18.08 3.44 -9.99
C GLY A 64 -19.39 3.74 -10.73
N VAL A 65 -20.40 4.20 -9.99
CA VAL A 65 -21.73 4.52 -10.54
C VAL A 65 -21.66 5.64 -11.60
N PRO A 66 -21.01 6.80 -11.36
CA PRO A 66 -20.88 7.84 -12.38
C PRO A 66 -20.14 7.36 -13.64
N PHE A 67 -19.13 6.51 -13.49
CA PHE A 67 -18.40 5.94 -14.62
C PHE A 67 -19.27 4.95 -15.42
N ALA A 68 -20.02 4.09 -14.74
CA ALA A 68 -20.95 3.17 -15.37
C ALA A 68 -22.07 3.92 -16.12
N ASP A 69 -22.60 4.99 -15.53
CA ASP A 69 -23.59 5.86 -16.16
C ASP A 69 -23.01 6.58 -17.39
N TRP A 70 -21.79 7.11 -17.30
CA TRP A 70 -21.10 7.73 -18.42
C TRP A 70 -20.88 6.75 -19.58
N ILE A 71 -20.36 5.55 -19.30
CA ILE A 71 -20.17 4.51 -20.33
C ILE A 71 -21.51 4.07 -20.93
N THR A 72 -22.53 3.89 -20.10
CA THR A 72 -23.86 3.47 -20.58
C THR A 72 -24.46 4.52 -21.50
N ASN A 73 -24.35 5.81 -21.13
CA ASN A 73 -24.82 6.93 -21.95
C ASN A 73 -24.01 7.10 -23.24
N LEU A 74 -22.71 6.77 -23.23
CA LEU A 74 -21.88 6.74 -24.44
C LEU A 74 -22.29 5.65 -25.42
N ILE A 75 -22.57 4.44 -24.93
CA ILE A 75 -22.83 3.28 -25.78
C ILE A 75 -24.28 3.26 -26.29
N PHE A 76 -25.24 3.59 -25.42
CA PHE A 76 -26.67 3.43 -25.71
C PHE A 76 -27.42 4.75 -25.87
N GLY A 77 -26.73 5.89 -25.76
CA GLY A 77 -27.32 7.22 -25.73
C GLY A 77 -27.93 7.56 -24.36
N PRO A 78 -28.32 8.84 -24.13
CA PRO A 78 -28.93 9.27 -22.88
C PRO A 78 -30.23 8.49 -22.63
N LYS A 79 -30.29 7.74 -21.53
CA LYS A 79 -31.54 7.13 -21.08
C LYS A 79 -32.34 8.19 -20.32
N ALA A 80 -33.52 8.53 -20.84
CA ALA A 80 -34.45 9.51 -20.26
C ALA A 80 -35.09 9.00 -18.96
#